data_AF-A0A267GJB3-F1
#
_entry.id   AF-A0A267GJB3-F1
#
_cell.length_a   1.000
_cell.length_b   1.000
_cell.length_c   1.000
_cell.angle_alpha   90.00
_cell.angle_beta   90.00
_cell.angle_gamma   90.00
#
_symmetry.space_group_name_H-M   'P 1'
#
loop_
_entity.id
_entity.type
_entity.pdbx_description
1 polymer ?
#
loop_
_entity_poly.entity_id
_entity_poly.type
_entity_poly.pdbx_seq_one_letter_code
_entity_poly.pdbx_strand_id
1 'polypeptide(L)'
;MRIYLRLPLASILALLNLFCYSNVESIAGVNKYLFASATFPTLIVAVGEAPFNNGFFNWLFDIIFPERCSGSWIDFSAEGFNNALKERVYGQPLIGLSNAVQQHWSNNQPAKALLLSMHGPPGTGKNYVSGILIRHLFIKDSKSKFYHLFSGTVHFPHKNQVQTYKDQIQAWVRGNVSICPKSVFVFDEVDKMPATLLDALKPFVDSYQHIDRVDYRRAIFIFLSNSGSDMISRYMLAQKKLGKDRSEVYSKLDDKLPLYLYDESNGPLRKSDLLKHHLVSRFIPFLPLERLHVTECIKDYLKLHYPDWLYGPDFIERVLNKLVFVPEREKFFSSTGCKRVADKVQLQMSIDEMSDKDKRRRRNEL
;
A
#
# COMPACT_ATOMS: atom_id res chain seq x y z
N MET A 1 10.47 1.80 37.94
CA MET A 1 11.89 2.06 38.23
C MET A 1 12.61 2.19 36.88
N ARG A 2 12.87 3.41 36.39
CA ARG A 2 13.53 3.66 35.11
C ARG A 2 15.04 3.54 35.32
N ILE A 3 15.66 2.51 34.74
CA ILE A 3 17.11 2.36 34.73
C ILE A 3 17.61 3.13 33.50
N TYR A 4 18.20 4.30 33.73
CA TYR A 4 18.94 5.04 32.70
C TYR A 4 20.34 4.42 32.57
N LEU A 5 20.53 3.51 31.61
CA LEU A 5 21.89 3.18 31.16
C LEU A 5 22.37 4.31 30.24
N ARG A 6 23.17 5.24 30.76
CA ARG A 6 23.99 6.13 29.94
C ARG A 6 25.17 5.33 29.41
N LEU A 7 25.00 4.70 28.24
CA LEU A 7 26.14 4.23 27.45
C LEU A 7 26.74 5.43 26.70
N PRO A 8 28.07 5.66 26.78
CA PRO A 8 28.70 6.76 26.05
C PRO A 8 28.60 6.52 24.53
N LEU A 9 28.43 7.60 23.76
CA LEU A 9 28.28 7.56 22.29
C LEU A 9 29.36 6.70 21.58
N ALA A 10 30.56 6.64 22.14
CA ALA A 10 31.68 5.84 21.63
C ALA A 10 31.38 4.33 21.63
N SER A 11 30.64 3.82 22.62
CA SER A 11 30.27 2.40 22.73
C SER A 11 29.20 2.00 21.71
N ILE A 12 28.35 2.94 21.30
CA ILE A 12 27.28 2.74 20.30
C ILE A 12 27.87 2.78 18.88
N LEU A 13 28.82 3.67 18.62
CA LEU A 13 29.58 3.72 17.37
C LEU A 13 30.43 2.46 17.15
N ALA A 14 31.00 1.89 18.22
CA ALA A 14 31.77 0.64 18.14
C ALA A 14 30.89 -0.57 17.74
N LEU A 15 29.65 -0.64 18.25
CA LEU A 15 28.69 -1.69 17.88
C LEU A 15 28.19 -1.56 16.42
N LEU A 16 28.01 -0.33 15.93
CA LEU A 16 27.63 -0.07 14.53
C LEU A 16 28.78 -0.35 13.55
N ASN A 17 30.03 -0.01 13.91
CA ASN A 17 31.21 -0.29 13.09
C ASN A 17 31.51 -1.80 12.98
N LEU A 18 31.28 -2.59 14.04
CA LEU A 18 31.43 -4.04 13.97
C LEU A 18 30.44 -4.70 12.99
N PHE A 19 29.21 -4.18 12.87
CA PHE A 19 28.17 -4.73 11.99
C PHE A 19 28.31 -4.26 10.52
N CYS A 20 28.86 -3.07 10.26
CA CYS A 20 29.23 -2.67 8.90
C CYS A 20 30.34 -3.58 8.32
N TYR A 21 31.27 -4.05 9.16
CA TYR A 21 32.32 -4.96 8.73
C TYR A 21 31.80 -6.39 8.46
N SER A 22 30.83 -6.88 9.24
CA SER A 22 30.32 -8.26 9.07
C SER A 22 29.38 -8.46 7.87
N ASN A 23 28.87 -7.40 7.26
CA ASN A 23 28.00 -7.48 6.07
C ASN A 23 28.72 -7.23 4.73
N VAL A 24 30.04 -6.99 4.74
CA VAL A 24 30.85 -6.78 3.52
C VAL A 24 31.57 -8.07 3.06
N GLU A 25 31.65 -9.12 3.88
CA GLU A 25 32.22 -10.40 3.47
C GLU A 25 31.17 -11.34 2.85
N SER A 26 30.78 -11.03 1.61
CA SER A 26 30.29 -12.04 0.66
C SER A 26 30.54 -11.60 -0.79
N ILE A 27 31.73 -11.05 -1.08
CA ILE A 27 32.24 -10.96 -2.45
C ILE A 27 33.74 -11.27 -2.44
N ALA A 28 34.09 -12.41 -3.06
CA ALA A 28 35.38 -12.82 -3.60
C ALA A 28 36.61 -12.77 -2.65
N GLY A 29 37.14 -13.94 -2.33
CA GLY A 29 38.33 -14.09 -1.50
C GLY A 29 39.58 -13.46 -2.12
N VAL A 30 40.29 -12.66 -1.32
CA VAL A 30 41.75 -12.46 -1.35
C VAL A 30 42.24 -12.10 0.06
N ASN A 31 43.43 -12.61 0.37
CA ASN A 31 44.29 -12.50 1.56
C ASN A 31 44.16 -11.31 2.55
N LYS A 32 44.34 -11.70 3.83
CA LYS A 32 44.84 -10.94 5.00
C LYS A 32 45.65 -9.68 4.65
N TYR A 33 45.19 -8.52 5.11
CA TYR A 33 46.09 -7.46 5.57
C TYR A 33 45.58 -6.78 6.84
N LEU A 34 46.45 -6.87 7.84
CA LEU A 34 46.45 -6.18 9.12
C LEU A 34 46.72 -4.69 8.87
N PHE A 35 45.82 -3.80 9.28
CA PHE A 35 46.16 -2.39 9.48
C PHE A 35 45.77 -1.96 10.89
N ALA A 36 46.80 -1.86 11.72
CA ALA A 36 46.76 -1.18 12.99
C ALA A 36 46.90 0.34 12.74
N SER A 37 45.97 1.14 13.24
CA SER A 37 46.25 2.52 13.59
C SER A 37 45.85 2.74 15.04
N ALA A 38 46.88 2.98 15.85
CA ALA A 38 46.84 3.12 17.29
C ALA A 38 45.98 4.30 17.75
N THR A 39 45.44 4.16 18.97
CA THR A 39 44.78 5.13 19.86
C THR A 39 43.27 4.95 20.00
N PHE A 40 42.85 3.94 20.79
CA PHE A 40 41.75 4.00 21.78
C PHE A 40 41.72 2.62 22.50
N PRO A 41 41.38 2.53 23.81
CA PRO A 41 41.42 1.27 24.53
C PRO A 41 40.36 0.32 23.96
N THR A 42 40.78 -0.83 23.46
CA THR A 42 39.91 -1.91 23.01
C THR A 42 39.17 -2.49 24.22
N LEU A 43 37.91 -2.09 24.38
CA LEU A 43 36.97 -2.81 25.24
C LEU A 43 36.64 -4.13 24.54
N ILE A 44 37.26 -5.23 24.96
CA ILE A 44 36.87 -6.57 24.51
C ILE A 44 35.53 -6.89 25.17
N VAL A 45 34.44 -6.69 24.43
CA VAL A 45 33.13 -7.19 24.81
C VAL A 45 33.02 -8.61 24.29
N ALA A 46 33.11 -9.59 25.19
CA ALA A 46 32.74 -10.96 24.89
C ALA A 46 31.22 -11.00 24.63
N VAL A 47 30.82 -11.12 23.35
CA VAL A 47 29.43 -11.37 23.00
C VAL A 47 29.25 -12.89 23.07
N GLY A 48 28.77 -13.37 24.21
CA GLY A 48 28.23 -14.72 24.31
C GLY A 48 27.03 -14.85 23.38
N GLU A 49 26.93 -15.99 22.69
CA GLU A 49 25.80 -16.35 21.82
C GLU A 49 24.52 -16.46 22.65
N ALA A 50 23.81 -15.34 22.83
CA ALA A 50 22.43 -15.35 23.28
C ALA A 50 21.52 -15.12 22.06
N PRO A 51 20.38 -15.82 21.95
CA PRO A 51 19.42 -15.60 20.89
C PRO A 51 18.73 -14.26 21.14
N PHE A 52 19.34 -13.17 20.71
CA PHE A 52 18.76 -11.84 20.83
C PHE A 52 17.57 -11.71 19.86
N ASN A 53 16.41 -11.47 20.42
CA ASN A 53 15.16 -11.35 19.69
C ASN A 53 15.19 -10.07 18.81
N ASN A 54 14.99 -10.22 17.49
CA ASN A 54 14.93 -9.11 16.52
C ASN A 54 13.98 -7.98 16.95
N GLY A 55 12.95 -8.27 17.76
CA GLY A 55 12.05 -7.27 18.32
C GLY A 55 12.72 -6.28 19.29
N PHE A 56 13.66 -6.74 20.13
CA PHE A 56 14.36 -5.88 21.09
C PHE A 56 15.31 -4.90 20.39
N PHE A 57 16.03 -5.36 19.37
CA PHE A 57 16.91 -4.49 18.58
C PHE A 57 16.15 -3.44 17.78
N ASN A 58 15.05 -3.81 17.13
CA ASN A 58 14.22 -2.85 16.39
C ASN A 58 13.66 -1.76 17.33
N TRP A 59 13.18 -2.18 18.52
CA TRP A 59 12.71 -1.24 19.54
C TRP A 59 13.83 -0.31 20.04
N LEU A 60 15.02 -0.86 20.29
CA LEU A 60 16.18 -0.08 20.73
C LEU A 60 16.65 0.89 19.63
N PHE A 61 16.69 0.45 18.39
CA PHE A 61 17.02 1.28 17.23
C PHE A 61 16.01 2.42 17.05
N ASP A 62 14.71 2.16 17.20
CA ASP A 62 13.67 3.19 17.11
C ASP A 62 13.77 4.26 18.19
N ILE A 63 14.23 3.89 19.39
CA ILE A 63 14.48 4.82 20.49
C ILE A 63 15.72 5.69 20.22
N ILE A 64 16.80 5.08 19.72
CA ILE A 64 18.06 5.77 19.47
C ILE A 64 17.97 6.65 18.22
N PHE A 65 17.24 6.20 17.20
CA PHE A 65 17.06 6.88 15.91
C PHE A 65 15.57 7.10 15.62
N PRO A 66 14.95 8.11 16.28
CA PRO A 66 13.57 8.44 16.03
C PRO A 66 13.38 8.97 14.61
N GLU A 67 12.31 8.53 13.96
CA GLU A 67 11.95 8.97 12.61
C GLU A 67 11.79 10.50 12.57
N ARG A 68 12.36 11.16 11.56
CA ARG A 68 12.30 12.63 11.44
C ARG A 68 11.64 13.02 10.12
N CYS A 69 11.02 14.21 10.10
CA CYS A 69 10.48 14.79 8.88
C CYS A 69 11.62 15.40 8.03
N SER A 70 12.51 14.55 7.51
CA SER A 70 13.68 14.95 6.74
C SER A 70 13.94 13.99 5.59
N GLY A 71 14.68 14.45 4.57
CA GLY A 71 15.00 13.66 3.37
C GLY A 71 15.69 12.33 3.62
N SER A 72 16.35 12.17 4.78
CA SER A 72 16.96 10.90 5.19
C SER A 72 15.98 9.82 5.62
N TRP A 73 14.72 10.17 5.93
CA TRP A 73 13.67 9.24 6.36
C TRP A 73 12.47 9.21 5.42
N ILE A 74 12.28 10.32 4.70
CA ILE A 74 11.14 10.60 3.85
C ILE A 74 11.69 11.05 2.50
N ASP A 75 11.67 10.16 1.52
CA ASP A 75 12.12 10.42 0.16
C ASP A 75 11.21 9.70 -0.84
N PHE A 76 11.20 10.16 -2.09
CA PHE A 76 10.40 9.55 -3.14
C PHE A 76 11.15 9.56 -4.46
N SER A 77 11.21 8.38 -5.10
CA SER A 77 11.68 8.20 -6.46
C SER A 77 10.53 7.70 -7.34
N ALA A 78 10.16 8.51 -8.33
CA ALA A 78 9.16 8.13 -9.34
C ALA A 78 9.55 6.85 -10.09
N GLU A 79 10.84 6.66 -10.36
CA GLU A 79 11.37 5.48 -11.08
C GLU A 79 11.19 4.22 -10.25
N GLY A 80 11.66 4.22 -9.00
CA GLY A 80 11.52 3.08 -8.08
C GLY A 80 10.06 2.69 -7.88
N PHE A 81 9.19 3.69 -7.65
CA PHE A 81 7.76 3.46 -7.52
C PHE A 81 7.12 2.91 -8.81
N ASN A 82 7.47 3.45 -9.97
CA ASN A 82 6.95 2.96 -11.26
C ASN A 82 7.39 1.52 -11.57
N ASN A 83 8.64 1.16 -11.25
CA ASN A 83 9.14 -0.20 -11.41
C ASN A 83 8.39 -1.17 -10.49
N ALA A 84 8.21 -0.79 -9.22
CA ALA A 84 7.42 -1.59 -8.27
C ALA A 84 5.97 -1.79 -8.74
N LEU A 85 5.34 -0.78 -9.35
CA LEU A 85 4.00 -0.92 -9.94
C LEU A 85 4.01 -1.92 -11.10
N LYS A 86 4.96 -1.80 -12.04
CA LYS A 86 5.05 -2.70 -13.21
C LYS A 86 5.30 -4.16 -12.83
N GLU A 87 6.13 -4.40 -11.81
CA GLU A 87 6.49 -5.75 -11.37
C GLU A 87 5.37 -6.43 -10.59
N ARG A 88 4.61 -5.67 -9.79
CA ARG A 88 3.74 -6.25 -8.75
C ARG A 88 2.24 -5.97 -8.96
N VAL A 89 1.87 -5.05 -9.85
CA VAL A 89 0.47 -4.64 -10.04
C VAL A 89 -0.04 -5.11 -11.39
N TYR A 90 -0.88 -6.14 -11.35
CA TYR A 90 -1.40 -6.75 -12.56
C TYR A 90 -2.66 -6.08 -13.07
N GLY A 91 -2.69 -5.81 -14.38
CA GLY A 91 -3.87 -5.35 -15.08
C GLY A 91 -4.31 -3.93 -14.75
N GLN A 92 -3.50 -3.12 -14.08
CA GLN A 92 -3.81 -1.72 -13.80
C GLN A 92 -2.84 -0.80 -14.55
N PRO A 93 -3.29 -0.03 -15.54
CA PRO A 93 -2.42 0.88 -16.29
C PRO A 93 -1.79 2.00 -15.45
N LEU A 94 -2.54 2.57 -14.49
CA LEU A 94 -2.08 3.60 -13.54
C LEU A 94 -1.26 4.75 -14.19
N ILE A 95 -1.62 5.13 -15.41
CA ILE A 95 -0.82 5.97 -16.30
C ILE A 95 -0.50 7.30 -15.63
N GLY A 96 0.78 7.62 -15.41
CA GLY A 96 1.22 8.91 -14.86
C GLY A 96 1.00 9.09 -13.34
N LEU A 97 0.64 8.04 -12.60
CA LEU A 97 0.51 8.10 -11.14
C LEU A 97 1.85 8.49 -10.48
N SER A 98 2.94 7.82 -10.85
CA SER A 98 4.28 8.10 -10.32
C SER A 98 4.72 9.53 -10.58
N ASN A 99 4.45 10.04 -11.79
CA ASN A 99 4.79 11.42 -12.17
C ASN A 99 3.98 12.44 -11.37
N ALA A 100 2.68 12.21 -11.17
CA ALA A 100 1.83 13.10 -10.38
C ALA A 100 2.31 13.18 -8.92
N VAL A 101 2.67 12.05 -8.31
CA VAL A 101 3.24 12.03 -6.96
C VAL A 101 4.60 12.73 -6.93
N GLN A 102 5.49 12.44 -7.88
CA GLN A 102 6.82 13.07 -7.94
C GLN A 102 6.73 14.58 -8.05
N GLN A 103 5.90 15.08 -8.98
CA GLN A 103 5.71 16.50 -9.22
C GLN A 103 5.23 17.23 -7.96
N HIS A 104 4.29 16.62 -7.22
CA HIS A 104 3.84 17.17 -5.94
C HIS A 104 4.95 17.12 -4.89
N TRP A 105 5.65 16.00 -4.79
CA TRP A 105 6.63 15.74 -3.72
C TRP A 105 7.89 16.60 -3.81
N SER A 106 8.33 16.90 -5.03
CA SER A 106 9.49 17.77 -5.29
C SER A 106 9.14 19.26 -5.25
N ASN A 107 7.85 19.61 -5.33
CA ASN A 107 7.43 21.00 -5.23
C ASN A 107 7.46 21.46 -3.77
N ASN A 108 8.29 22.45 -3.46
CA ASN A 108 8.38 23.02 -2.12
C ASN A 108 7.20 23.96 -1.79
N GLN A 109 6.47 24.44 -2.79
CA GLN A 109 5.32 25.33 -2.65
C GLN A 109 4.16 24.89 -3.56
N PRO A 110 3.57 23.71 -3.33
CA PRO A 110 2.40 23.27 -4.07
C PRO A 110 1.21 24.21 -3.80
N ALA A 111 0.34 24.37 -4.79
CA ALA A 111 -0.83 25.26 -4.69
C ALA A 111 -1.88 24.74 -3.70
N LYS A 112 -2.02 23.41 -3.59
CA LYS A 112 -2.94 22.70 -2.70
C LYS A 112 -2.39 21.31 -2.38
N ALA A 113 -2.99 20.60 -1.42
CA ALA A 113 -2.61 19.23 -1.11
C ALA A 113 -2.87 18.27 -2.29
N LEU A 114 -2.10 17.19 -2.38
CA LEU A 114 -2.35 16.16 -3.39
C LEU A 114 -3.46 15.24 -2.90
N LEU A 115 -4.64 15.31 -3.54
CA LEU A 115 -5.73 14.38 -3.28
C LEU A 115 -5.87 13.38 -4.44
N LEU A 116 -5.51 12.12 -4.18
CA LEU A 116 -5.68 10.99 -5.09
C LEU A 116 -6.96 10.24 -4.73
N SER A 117 -7.86 10.02 -5.68
CA SER A 117 -9.10 9.28 -5.45
C SER A 117 -9.15 8.02 -6.29
N MET A 118 -8.97 6.86 -5.65
CA MET A 118 -8.91 5.54 -6.28
C MET A 118 -10.27 4.84 -6.22
N HIS A 119 -10.83 4.50 -7.37
CA HIS A 119 -12.18 3.96 -7.50
C HIS A 119 -12.22 2.69 -8.33
N GLY A 120 -12.96 1.67 -7.90
CA GLY A 120 -13.21 0.50 -8.74
C GLY A 120 -13.61 -0.73 -7.94
N PRO A 121 -13.79 -1.89 -8.61
CA PRO A 121 -14.24 -3.12 -7.97
C PRO A 121 -13.34 -3.59 -6.81
N PRO A 122 -13.85 -4.41 -5.88
CA PRO A 122 -13.04 -4.97 -4.81
C PRO A 122 -11.97 -5.93 -5.36
N GLY A 123 -10.83 -6.00 -4.66
CA GLY A 123 -9.75 -6.95 -4.99
C GLY A 123 -8.95 -6.63 -6.26
N THR A 124 -9.08 -5.41 -6.80
CA THR A 124 -8.36 -4.93 -7.99
C THR A 124 -7.01 -4.26 -7.67
N GLY A 125 -6.70 -4.04 -6.39
CA GLY A 125 -5.39 -3.56 -5.95
C GLY A 125 -5.33 -2.14 -5.35
N LYS A 126 -6.47 -1.46 -5.09
CA LYS A 126 -6.49 -0.10 -4.50
C LYS A 126 -5.59 0.03 -3.26
N ASN A 127 -5.86 -0.76 -2.22
CA ASN A 127 -5.09 -0.76 -0.97
C ASN A 127 -3.65 -1.26 -1.17
N TYR A 128 -3.43 -2.12 -2.17
CA TYR A 128 -2.11 -2.66 -2.48
C TYR A 128 -1.21 -1.59 -3.11
N VAL A 129 -1.73 -0.85 -4.09
CA VAL A 129 -1.06 0.29 -4.73
C VAL A 129 -0.78 1.40 -3.72
N SER A 130 -1.76 1.74 -2.85
CA SER A 130 -1.50 2.71 -1.78
C SER A 130 -0.41 2.22 -0.84
N GLY A 131 -0.39 0.95 -0.44
CA GLY A 131 0.68 0.36 0.37
C GLY A 131 2.05 0.41 -0.32
N ILE A 132 2.14 0.12 -1.62
CA ILE A 132 3.38 0.28 -2.39
C ILE A 132 3.84 1.73 -2.35
N LEU A 133 2.93 2.70 -2.51
CA LEU A 133 3.27 4.11 -2.44
C LEU A 133 3.84 4.48 -1.06
N ILE A 134 3.20 4.06 0.04
CA ILE A 134 3.69 4.31 1.40
C ILE A 134 5.12 3.77 1.60
N ARG A 135 5.42 2.56 1.11
CA ARG A 135 6.77 1.96 1.14
C ARG A 135 7.82 2.78 0.38
N HIS A 136 7.39 3.50 -0.65
CA HIS A 136 8.27 4.34 -1.45
C HIS A 136 8.35 5.78 -0.95
N LEU A 137 7.55 6.15 0.06
CA LEU A 137 7.59 7.47 0.71
C LEU A 137 8.33 7.43 2.05
N PHE A 138 8.20 6.33 2.78
CA PHE A 138 8.68 6.20 4.15
C PHE A 138 9.49 4.92 4.36
N ILE A 139 10.69 5.06 4.93
CA ILE A 139 11.56 3.92 5.26
C ILE A 139 10.87 2.94 6.21
N LYS A 140 10.06 3.44 7.14
CA LYS A 140 9.32 2.60 8.10
C LYS A 140 8.03 1.98 7.53
N ASP A 141 7.75 2.12 6.23
CA ASP A 141 6.54 1.60 5.59
C ASP A 141 5.28 2.03 6.39
N SER A 142 4.31 1.13 6.53
CA SER A 142 3.08 1.24 7.31
C SER A 142 3.28 1.53 8.80
N LYS A 143 4.51 1.44 9.33
CA LYS A 143 4.85 1.80 10.72
C LYS A 143 5.35 3.24 10.85
N SER A 144 5.46 3.99 9.74
CA SER A 144 5.83 5.40 9.78
C SER A 144 4.82 6.20 10.59
N LYS A 145 5.29 7.09 11.45
CA LYS A 145 4.42 8.01 12.22
C LYS A 145 3.79 9.08 11.34
N PHE A 146 4.22 9.21 10.09
CA PHE A 146 3.70 10.18 9.11
C PHE A 146 2.67 9.56 8.17
N TYR A 147 2.41 8.25 8.32
CA TYR A 147 1.37 7.52 7.61
C TYR A 147 0.17 7.31 8.54
N HIS A 148 -1.03 7.67 8.07
CA HIS A 148 -2.26 7.56 8.84
C HIS A 148 -3.35 6.88 7.99
N LEU A 149 -3.90 5.78 8.49
CA LEU A 149 -4.96 5.02 7.82
C LEU A 149 -6.28 5.13 8.58
N PHE A 150 -7.33 5.53 7.87
CA PHE A 150 -8.70 5.61 8.36
C PHE A 150 -9.62 4.72 7.53
N SER A 151 -10.06 3.59 8.08
CA SER A 151 -11.18 2.82 7.52
C SER A 151 -12.52 3.41 7.93
N GLY A 152 -13.42 3.59 6.95
CA GLY A 152 -14.77 4.11 7.16
C GLY A 152 -15.64 3.26 8.07
N THR A 153 -15.53 1.93 7.98
CA THR A 153 -16.33 1.01 8.81
C THR A 153 -15.79 0.83 10.21
N VAL A 154 -14.47 0.97 10.39
CA VAL A 154 -13.81 0.76 11.68
C VAL A 154 -13.82 2.04 12.52
N HIS A 155 -13.43 3.17 11.93
CA HIS A 155 -13.26 4.42 12.68
C HIS A 155 -14.52 5.27 12.72
N PHE A 156 -15.43 5.10 11.74
CA PHE A 156 -16.64 5.93 11.63
C PHE A 156 -17.94 5.08 11.55
N PRO A 157 -18.14 4.09 12.43
CA PRO A 157 -19.26 3.15 12.32
C PRO A 157 -20.64 3.77 12.62
N HIS A 158 -20.70 4.79 13.50
CA HIS A 158 -21.96 5.29 14.03
C HIS A 158 -22.38 6.65 13.45
N LYS A 159 -23.51 6.68 12.74
CA LYS A 159 -24.03 7.89 12.07
C LYS A 159 -24.45 9.01 13.03
N ASN A 160 -24.69 8.72 14.31
CA ASN A 160 -25.06 9.72 15.32
C ASN A 160 -23.85 10.43 15.94
N GLN A 161 -22.63 9.93 15.74
CA GLN A 161 -21.39 10.52 16.29
C GLN A 161 -20.59 11.34 15.27
N VAL A 162 -21.21 11.66 14.12
CA VAL A 162 -20.54 12.31 13.00
C VAL A 162 -19.86 13.62 13.41
N GLN A 163 -20.48 14.44 14.27
CA GLN A 163 -19.86 15.68 14.72
C GLN A 163 -18.56 15.43 15.49
N THR A 164 -18.56 14.47 16.42
CA THR A 164 -17.36 14.06 17.15
C THR A 164 -16.27 13.55 16.22
N TYR A 165 -16.64 12.78 15.19
CA TYR A 165 -15.68 12.30 14.19
C TYR A 165 -15.06 13.45 13.38
N LYS A 166 -15.83 14.49 13.05
CA LYS A 166 -15.32 15.69 12.39
C LYS A 166 -14.30 16.41 13.27
N ASP A 167 -14.61 16.61 14.54
CA ASP A 167 -13.71 17.32 15.44
C ASP A 167 -12.40 16.53 15.63
N GLN A 168 -12.50 15.21 15.78
CA GLN A 168 -11.36 14.30 15.92
C GLN A 168 -10.48 14.28 14.67
N ILE A 169 -11.07 14.14 13.48
CA ILE A 169 -10.29 14.06 12.22
C ILE A 169 -9.58 15.38 11.92
N GLN A 170 -10.25 16.51 12.17
CA GLN A 170 -9.67 17.83 11.99
C GLN A 170 -8.51 18.08 12.95
N ALA A 171 -8.68 17.74 14.23
CA ALA A 171 -7.62 17.83 15.22
C ALA A 171 -6.44 16.90 14.87
N TRP A 172 -6.72 15.68 14.41
CA TRP A 172 -5.70 14.71 14.02
C TRP A 172 -4.86 15.18 12.82
N VAL A 173 -5.52 15.65 11.76
CA VAL A 173 -4.83 16.19 10.58
C VAL A 173 -4.00 17.42 10.97
N ARG A 174 -4.59 18.38 11.70
CA ARG A 174 -3.86 19.57 12.19
C ARG A 174 -2.63 19.19 13.00
N GLY A 175 -2.77 18.29 13.97
CA GLY A 175 -1.67 17.88 14.84
C GLY A 175 -0.53 17.21 14.07
N ASN A 176 -0.84 16.26 13.17
CA ASN A 176 0.19 15.51 12.46
C ASN A 176 0.87 16.32 11.36
N VAL A 177 0.14 17.17 10.63
CA VAL A 177 0.75 18.07 9.63
C VAL A 177 1.64 19.11 10.29
N SER A 178 1.30 19.57 11.50
CA SER A 178 2.17 20.46 12.29
C SER A 178 3.52 19.79 12.65
N ILE A 179 3.54 18.46 12.81
CA ILE A 179 4.76 17.69 13.08
C ILE A 179 5.53 17.44 11.77
N CYS A 180 4.82 17.04 10.71
CA CYS A 180 5.41 16.79 9.40
C CYS A 180 4.47 17.22 8.27
N PRO A 181 4.84 18.25 7.50
CA PRO A 181 4.01 18.71 6.39
C PRO A 181 3.87 17.70 5.24
N LYS A 182 4.73 16.68 5.18
CA LYS A 182 4.69 15.58 4.20
C LYS A 182 3.93 14.33 4.72
N SER A 183 3.06 14.50 5.72
CA SER A 183 2.20 13.39 6.18
C SER A 183 1.23 12.91 5.10
N VAL A 184 0.93 11.61 5.13
CA VAL A 184 -0.01 10.96 4.22
C VAL A 184 -1.20 10.40 4.98
N PHE A 185 -2.40 10.76 4.51
CA PHE A 185 -3.66 10.31 5.09
C PHE A 185 -4.42 9.44 4.07
N VAL A 186 -4.60 8.17 4.39
CA VAL A 186 -5.36 7.22 3.57
C VAL A 186 -6.73 7.00 4.20
N PHE A 187 -7.77 7.26 3.43
CA PHE A 187 -9.17 7.02 3.79
C PHE A 187 -9.66 5.83 2.99
N ASP A 188 -9.86 4.70 3.64
CA ASP A 188 -10.36 3.47 3.05
C ASP A 188 -11.87 3.32 3.25
N GLU A 189 -12.54 2.74 2.26
CA GLU A 189 -14.00 2.60 2.20
C GLU A 189 -14.74 3.93 2.32
N VAL A 190 -14.29 4.94 1.56
CA VAL A 190 -14.90 6.29 1.53
C VAL A 190 -16.38 6.25 1.14
N ASP A 191 -16.81 5.27 0.34
CA ASP A 191 -18.23 5.02 0.01
C ASP A 191 -19.10 4.69 1.23
N LYS A 192 -18.49 4.28 2.35
CA LYS A 192 -19.17 3.97 3.61
C LYS A 192 -19.05 5.11 4.62
N MET A 193 -18.28 6.16 4.32
CA MET A 193 -18.14 7.33 5.18
C MET A 193 -19.33 8.29 5.03
N PRO A 194 -19.78 8.94 6.11
CA PRO A 194 -20.76 10.02 6.01
C PRO A 194 -20.21 11.17 5.16
N ALA A 195 -20.97 11.64 4.15
CA ALA A 195 -20.51 12.71 3.25
C ALA A 195 -20.04 13.97 3.99
N THR A 196 -20.79 14.36 5.04
CA THR A 196 -20.44 15.54 5.85
C THR A 196 -19.14 15.41 6.63
N LEU A 197 -18.65 14.17 6.85
CA LEU A 197 -17.33 13.92 7.44
C LEU A 197 -16.22 14.19 6.42
N LEU A 198 -16.42 13.81 5.16
CA LEU A 198 -15.48 14.14 4.08
C LEU A 198 -15.39 15.65 3.88
N ASP A 199 -16.52 16.36 3.99
CA ASP A 199 -16.53 17.82 3.85
C ASP A 199 -15.75 18.52 4.97
N ALA A 200 -15.57 17.89 6.13
CA ALA A 200 -14.72 18.41 7.21
C ALA A 200 -13.23 18.43 6.84
N LEU A 201 -12.81 17.67 5.83
CA LEU A 201 -11.44 17.66 5.30
C LEU A 201 -11.20 18.75 4.25
N LYS A 202 -12.26 19.36 3.72
CA LYS A 202 -12.19 20.37 2.64
C LYS A 202 -11.15 21.46 2.93
N PRO A 203 -11.08 22.05 4.15
CA PRO A 203 -10.11 23.11 4.42
C PRO A 203 -8.65 22.65 4.23
N PHE A 204 -8.32 21.38 4.52
CA PHE A 204 -6.95 20.88 4.45
C PHE A 204 -6.51 20.46 3.03
N VAL A 205 -7.46 20.26 2.13
CA VAL A 205 -7.20 19.85 0.74
C VAL A 205 -7.24 21.04 -0.21
N ASP A 206 -7.99 22.08 0.13
CA ASP A 206 -8.15 23.29 -0.68
C ASP A 206 -6.88 24.17 -0.69
N SER A 207 -6.82 25.17 -1.58
CA SER A 207 -5.65 26.03 -1.79
C SER A 207 -5.42 27.10 -0.72
N TYR A 208 -5.96 26.93 0.48
CA TYR A 208 -5.71 27.86 1.58
C TYR A 208 -4.23 27.77 1.98
N GLN A 209 -3.49 28.88 1.84
CA GLN A 209 -2.05 28.91 2.14
C GLN A 209 -1.77 28.57 3.61
N HIS A 210 -2.61 29.08 4.51
CA HIS A 210 -2.54 28.79 5.94
C HIS A 210 -3.95 28.71 6.53
N ILE A 211 -4.24 27.62 7.22
CA ILE A 211 -5.35 27.56 8.19
C ILE A 211 -4.70 27.37 9.54
N ASP A 212 -5.03 28.25 10.48
CA ASP A 212 -4.44 28.24 11.84
C ASP A 212 -2.90 28.23 11.83
N ARG A 213 -2.27 28.91 10.86
CA ARG A 213 -0.80 28.99 10.66
C ARG A 213 -0.10 27.69 10.24
N VAL A 214 -0.85 26.64 9.90
CA VAL A 214 -0.31 25.37 9.40
C VAL A 214 -0.46 25.31 7.87
N ASP A 215 0.60 24.88 7.18
CA ASP A 215 0.59 24.67 5.73
C ASP A 215 0.33 23.19 5.41
N TYR A 216 -0.86 22.93 4.87
CA TYR A 216 -1.33 21.58 4.52
C TYR A 216 -0.98 21.18 3.08
N ARG A 217 -0.48 22.11 2.26
CA ARG A 217 -0.38 21.91 0.81
C ARG A 217 0.63 20.84 0.44
N ARG A 218 1.59 20.50 1.32
CA ARG A 218 2.57 19.43 1.08
C ARG A 218 2.09 18.05 1.52
N ALA A 219 0.93 17.94 2.17
CA ALA A 219 0.36 16.66 2.56
C ALA A 219 -0.20 15.91 1.33
N ILE A 220 -0.37 14.60 1.50
CA ILE A 220 -1.03 13.73 0.51
C ILE A 220 -2.25 13.09 1.16
N PHE A 221 -3.38 13.16 0.47
CA PHE A 221 -4.61 12.51 0.83
C PHE A 221 -4.93 11.45 -0.23
N ILE A 222 -5.28 10.25 0.22
CA ILE A 222 -5.63 9.13 -0.67
C ILE A 222 -6.99 8.59 -0.26
N PHE A 223 -7.97 8.68 -1.16
CA PHE A 223 -9.31 8.12 -0.97
C PHE A 223 -9.41 6.81 -1.71
N LEU A 224 -9.83 5.75 -1.02
CA LEU A 224 -10.09 4.44 -1.61
C LEU A 224 -11.58 4.17 -1.53
N SER A 225 -12.21 3.87 -2.66
CA SER A 225 -13.65 3.63 -2.71
C SER A 225 -14.04 2.56 -3.73
N ASN A 226 -15.14 1.88 -3.45
CA ASN A 226 -15.80 1.01 -4.43
C ASN A 226 -16.89 1.75 -5.24
N SER A 227 -17.09 3.06 -5.02
CA SER A 227 -17.96 3.88 -5.86
C SER A 227 -17.53 3.81 -7.33
N GLY A 228 -18.49 3.72 -8.25
CA GLY A 228 -18.22 3.57 -9.68
C GLY A 228 -17.87 2.15 -10.14
N SER A 229 -17.78 1.16 -9.25
CA SER A 229 -17.45 -0.23 -9.61
C SER A 229 -18.37 -0.82 -10.68
N ASP A 230 -19.69 -0.62 -10.54
CA ASP A 230 -20.68 -1.14 -11.50
C ASP A 230 -20.50 -0.48 -12.88
N MET A 231 -20.39 0.84 -12.94
CA MET A 231 -20.14 1.59 -14.19
C MET A 231 -18.85 1.13 -14.87
N ILE A 232 -17.73 1.07 -14.12
CA ILE A 232 -16.44 0.61 -14.65
C ILE A 232 -16.57 -0.82 -15.18
N SER A 233 -17.20 -1.72 -14.42
CA SER A 233 -17.30 -3.14 -14.81
C SER A 233 -18.15 -3.33 -16.06
N ARG A 234 -19.29 -2.64 -16.16
CA ARG A 234 -20.15 -2.69 -17.36
C ARG A 234 -19.46 -2.11 -18.58
N TYR A 235 -18.78 -0.98 -18.42
CA TYR A 235 -18.04 -0.35 -19.51
C TYR A 235 -16.91 -1.27 -20.00
N MET A 236 -16.10 -1.80 -19.09
CA MET A 236 -15.02 -2.74 -19.42
C MET A 236 -15.54 -4.01 -20.09
N LEU A 237 -16.69 -4.55 -19.66
CA LEU A 237 -17.32 -5.68 -20.31
C LEU A 237 -17.76 -5.37 -21.74
N ALA A 238 -18.42 -4.22 -21.96
CA ALA A 238 -18.81 -3.80 -23.29
C ALA A 238 -17.59 -3.65 -24.23
N GLN A 239 -16.52 -3.01 -23.75
CA GLN A 239 -15.31 -2.80 -24.55
C GLN A 239 -14.55 -4.12 -24.81
N LYS A 240 -14.54 -5.05 -23.85
CA LYS A 240 -13.94 -6.39 -24.03
C LYS A 240 -14.66 -7.19 -25.12
N LYS A 241 -15.99 -7.13 -25.16
CA LYS A 241 -16.79 -7.76 -26.24
C LYS A 241 -16.51 -7.17 -27.61
N LEU A 242 -16.12 -5.91 -27.67
CA LEU A 242 -15.70 -5.23 -28.90
C LEU A 242 -14.22 -5.46 -29.27
N GLY A 243 -13.49 -6.27 -28.51
CA GLY A 243 -12.07 -6.54 -28.75
C GLY A 243 -11.16 -5.33 -28.56
N LYS A 244 -11.58 -4.33 -27.79
CA LYS A 244 -10.79 -3.12 -27.54
C LYS A 244 -9.65 -3.37 -26.57
N ASP A 245 -8.54 -2.67 -26.82
CA ASP A 245 -7.37 -2.75 -25.95
C ASP A 245 -7.64 -2.13 -24.58
N ARG A 246 -7.12 -2.76 -23.52
CA ARG A 246 -7.36 -2.36 -22.14
C ARG A 246 -6.81 -0.96 -21.83
N SER A 247 -5.66 -0.60 -22.38
CA SER A 247 -5.02 0.70 -22.14
C SER A 247 -5.77 1.83 -22.85
N GLU A 248 -6.27 1.59 -24.07
CA GLU A 248 -7.14 2.54 -24.78
C GLU A 248 -8.43 2.81 -24.00
N VAL A 249 -9.02 1.75 -23.43
CA VAL A 249 -10.25 1.84 -22.63
C VAL A 249 -10.01 2.60 -21.33
N TYR A 250 -8.85 2.42 -20.69
CA TYR A 250 -8.47 3.13 -19.47
C TYR A 250 -8.44 4.64 -19.66
N SER A 251 -7.83 5.14 -20.76
CA SER A 251 -7.77 6.58 -21.03
C SER A 251 -9.16 7.21 -21.12
N LYS A 252 -10.13 6.51 -21.72
CA LYS A 252 -11.53 6.97 -21.79
C LYS A 252 -12.26 6.94 -20.45
N LEU A 253 -11.82 6.10 -19.51
CA LEU A 253 -12.39 6.03 -18.16
C LEU A 253 -11.89 7.16 -17.27
N ASP A 254 -10.68 7.68 -17.51
CA ASP A 254 -10.12 8.80 -16.75
C ASP A 254 -11.04 10.04 -16.85
N ASP A 255 -11.61 10.29 -18.02
CA ASP A 255 -12.56 11.39 -18.24
C ASP A 255 -14.00 11.08 -17.77
N LYS A 256 -14.44 9.82 -17.94
CA LYS A 256 -15.83 9.43 -17.66
C LYS A 256 -16.12 9.20 -16.18
N LEU A 257 -15.14 8.69 -15.44
CA LEU A 257 -15.33 8.32 -14.04
C LEU A 257 -15.70 9.53 -13.16
N PRO A 258 -14.99 10.68 -13.24
CA PRO A 258 -15.37 11.87 -12.47
C PRO A 258 -16.80 12.29 -12.75
N LEU A 259 -17.20 12.37 -14.03
CA LEU A 259 -18.55 12.76 -14.43
C LEU A 259 -19.63 11.85 -13.82
N TYR A 260 -19.39 10.54 -13.79
CA TYR A 260 -20.32 9.59 -13.18
C TYR A 260 -20.39 9.72 -11.65
N LEU A 261 -19.24 9.91 -10.99
CA LEU A 261 -19.19 10.02 -9.53
C LEU A 261 -19.90 11.28 -9.02
N TYR A 262 -19.84 12.36 -9.80
CA TYR A 262 -20.37 13.68 -9.46
C TYR A 262 -21.77 13.97 -9.98
N ASP A 263 -22.38 13.06 -10.76
CA ASP A 263 -23.73 13.27 -11.30
C ASP A 263 -24.69 13.74 -10.17
N GLU A 264 -25.20 14.95 -10.30
CA GLU A 264 -26.03 15.59 -9.27
C GLU A 264 -27.33 14.83 -9.02
N SER A 265 -27.81 14.12 -10.06
CA SER A 265 -29.04 13.34 -9.99
C SER A 265 -28.81 12.05 -9.19
N ASN A 266 -27.82 11.25 -9.61
CA ASN A 266 -27.67 9.85 -9.16
C ASN A 266 -26.25 9.44 -8.77
N GLY A 267 -25.28 10.35 -8.79
CA GLY A 267 -23.88 10.10 -8.49
C GLY A 267 -23.68 9.54 -7.07
N PRO A 268 -22.88 8.46 -6.90
CA PRO A 268 -22.62 7.87 -5.59
C PRO A 268 -22.02 8.84 -4.56
N LEU A 269 -21.34 9.89 -5.03
CA LEU A 269 -20.64 10.86 -4.20
C LEU A 269 -21.24 12.26 -4.27
N ARG A 270 -22.44 12.42 -4.85
CA ARG A 270 -23.16 13.69 -5.04
C ARG A 270 -23.45 14.49 -3.77
N LYS A 271 -23.28 13.89 -2.59
CA LYS A 271 -23.56 14.55 -1.30
C LYS A 271 -22.33 15.17 -0.64
N SER A 272 -21.13 14.90 -1.16
CA SER A 272 -19.90 15.52 -0.62
C SER A 272 -19.50 16.72 -1.46
N ASP A 273 -19.40 17.87 -0.81
CA ASP A 273 -18.97 19.11 -1.44
C ASP A 273 -17.46 19.09 -1.71
N LEU A 274 -16.65 18.40 -0.89
CA LEU A 274 -15.23 18.20 -1.17
C LEU A 274 -15.00 17.60 -2.56
N LEU A 275 -15.88 16.69 -2.94
CA LEU A 275 -15.83 16.00 -4.21
C LEU A 275 -16.39 16.89 -5.34
N LYS A 276 -17.41 17.72 -5.11
CA LYS A 276 -17.94 18.63 -6.15
C LYS A 276 -16.98 19.74 -6.61
N HIS A 277 -16.14 20.29 -5.73
CA HIS A 277 -15.36 21.51 -6.01
C HIS A 277 -14.01 21.29 -6.73
N HIS A 278 -13.86 20.24 -7.55
CA HIS A 278 -12.58 19.92 -8.23
C HIS A 278 -11.35 19.85 -7.29
N LEU A 279 -11.57 19.52 -6.01
CA LEU A 279 -10.48 19.44 -5.03
C LEU A 279 -9.64 18.19 -5.22
N VAL A 280 -10.23 17.11 -5.74
CA VAL A 280 -9.50 15.91 -6.14
C VAL A 280 -8.51 16.27 -7.24
N SER A 281 -7.23 16.06 -6.96
CA SER A 281 -6.15 16.29 -7.92
C SER A 281 -6.17 15.25 -9.05
N ARG A 282 -6.51 14.00 -8.72
CA ARG A 282 -6.61 12.94 -9.73
C ARG A 282 -7.59 11.83 -9.34
N PHE A 283 -8.46 11.47 -10.26
CA PHE A 283 -9.23 10.23 -10.21
C PHE A 283 -8.43 9.08 -10.82
N ILE A 284 -8.47 7.92 -10.19
CA ILE A 284 -7.72 6.74 -10.62
C ILE A 284 -8.69 5.57 -10.72
N PRO A 285 -9.15 5.21 -11.93
CA PRO A 285 -9.99 4.04 -12.12
C PRO A 285 -9.18 2.75 -11.94
N PHE A 286 -9.68 1.85 -11.11
CA PHE A 286 -9.20 0.48 -10.97
C PHE A 286 -10.11 -0.45 -11.75
N LEU A 287 -9.50 -1.17 -12.67
CA LEU A 287 -10.20 -2.00 -13.64
C LEU A 287 -10.42 -3.43 -13.10
N PRO A 288 -11.53 -4.09 -13.44
CA PRO A 288 -11.73 -5.51 -13.13
C PRO A 288 -10.61 -6.37 -13.73
N LEU A 289 -10.19 -7.38 -12.98
CA LEU A 289 -9.05 -8.22 -13.35
C LEU A 289 -9.47 -9.37 -14.26
N GLU A 290 -8.75 -9.55 -15.36
CA GLU A 290 -8.92 -10.70 -16.25
C GLU A 290 -8.33 -11.97 -15.64
N ARG A 291 -8.72 -13.12 -16.18
CA ARG A 291 -8.19 -14.43 -15.75
C ARG A 291 -6.66 -14.44 -15.72
N LEU A 292 -6.01 -13.90 -16.75
CA LEU A 292 -4.56 -13.78 -16.87
C LEU A 292 -3.93 -13.03 -15.70
N HIS A 293 -4.53 -11.92 -15.25
CA HIS A 293 -4.02 -11.14 -14.12
C HIS A 293 -4.16 -11.90 -12.79
N VAL A 294 -5.25 -12.66 -12.64
CA VAL A 294 -5.47 -13.49 -11.45
C VAL A 294 -4.49 -14.67 -11.42
N THR A 295 -4.14 -15.23 -12.59
CA THR A 295 -3.07 -16.24 -12.71
C THR A 295 -1.76 -15.71 -12.12
N GLU A 296 -1.37 -14.47 -12.44
CA GLU A 296 -0.15 -13.87 -11.89
C GLU A 296 -0.25 -13.65 -10.37
N CYS A 297 -1.41 -13.20 -9.86
CA CYS A 297 -1.64 -13.14 -8.40
C CYS A 297 -1.47 -14.50 -7.72
N ILE A 298 -1.93 -15.60 -8.34
CA ILE A 298 -1.77 -16.96 -7.80
C ILE A 298 -0.29 -17.34 -7.78
N LYS A 299 0.44 -17.11 -8.88
CA LYS A 299 1.87 -17.41 -8.98
C LYS A 299 2.66 -16.66 -7.90
N ASP A 300 2.39 -15.38 -7.71
CA ASP A 300 3.08 -14.57 -6.71
C ASP A 300 2.77 -15.02 -5.28
N TYR A 301 1.51 -15.34 -4.99
CA TYR A 301 1.13 -15.91 -3.69
C TYR A 301 1.88 -17.23 -3.43
N LEU A 302 1.96 -18.11 -4.43
CA LEU A 302 2.69 -19.37 -4.32
C LEU A 302 4.19 -19.17 -4.12
N LYS A 303 4.82 -18.29 -4.89
CA LYS A 303 6.25 -17.97 -4.73
C LYS A 303 6.57 -17.44 -3.33
N LEU A 304 5.69 -16.61 -2.78
CA LEU A 304 5.90 -15.98 -1.47
C LEU A 304 5.72 -16.94 -0.30
N HIS A 305 4.71 -17.83 -0.37
CA HIS A 305 4.33 -18.68 0.76
C HIS A 305 4.78 -20.14 0.63
N TYR A 306 5.11 -20.59 -0.57
CA TYR A 306 5.45 -21.98 -0.89
C TYR A 306 6.61 -22.05 -1.92
N PRO A 307 7.79 -21.48 -1.62
CA PRO A 307 8.89 -21.35 -2.58
C PRO A 307 9.42 -22.69 -3.09
N ASP A 308 9.41 -23.72 -2.26
CA ASP A 308 9.89 -25.07 -2.59
C ASP A 308 8.84 -25.92 -3.32
N TRP A 309 7.62 -25.38 -3.49
CA TRP A 309 6.54 -26.15 -4.05
C TRP A 309 6.52 -26.09 -5.58
N LEU A 310 6.82 -27.21 -6.20
CA LEU A 310 6.67 -27.43 -7.64
C LEU A 310 5.19 -27.67 -7.97
N TYR A 311 4.47 -26.60 -8.31
CA TYR A 311 3.11 -26.70 -8.81
C TYR A 311 3.09 -26.78 -10.35
N GLY A 312 2.39 -27.77 -10.89
CA GLY A 312 2.12 -27.84 -12.33
C GLY A 312 1.09 -26.78 -12.77
N PRO A 313 1.04 -26.43 -14.07
CA PRO A 313 0.03 -25.51 -14.62
C PRO A 313 -1.41 -25.93 -14.28
N ASP A 314 -1.64 -27.23 -14.12
CA ASP A 314 -2.93 -27.80 -13.73
C ASP A 314 -3.42 -27.33 -12.36
N PHE A 315 -2.51 -27.06 -11.41
CA PHE A 315 -2.89 -26.57 -10.08
C PHE A 315 -3.49 -25.17 -10.16
N ILE A 316 -2.84 -24.26 -10.90
CA ILE A 316 -3.34 -22.89 -11.06
C ILE A 316 -4.72 -22.91 -11.71
N GLU A 317 -4.91 -23.75 -12.72
CA GLU A 317 -6.20 -23.90 -13.39
C GLU A 317 -7.31 -24.41 -12.43
N ARG A 318 -7.00 -25.37 -11.56
CA ARG A 318 -7.94 -25.82 -10.51
C ARG A 318 -8.30 -24.69 -9.53
N VAL A 319 -7.34 -23.87 -9.11
CA VAL A 319 -7.59 -22.71 -8.26
C VAL A 319 -8.46 -21.68 -8.97
N LEU A 320 -8.13 -21.34 -10.22
CA LEU A 320 -8.91 -20.41 -11.03
C LEU A 320 -10.35 -20.90 -11.23
N ASN A 321 -10.58 -22.19 -11.37
CA ASN A 321 -11.91 -22.76 -11.52
C ASN A 321 -12.76 -22.73 -10.24
N LYS A 322 -12.15 -22.45 -9.08
CA LYS A 322 -12.86 -22.18 -7.81
C LYS A 322 -13.19 -20.69 -7.60
N LEU A 323 -12.72 -19.81 -8.48
CA LEU A 323 -13.03 -18.38 -8.46
C LEU A 323 -14.22 -18.08 -9.39
N VAL A 324 -14.95 -17.03 -9.05
CA VAL A 324 -16.14 -16.61 -9.81
C VAL A 324 -15.75 -15.56 -10.84
N PHE A 325 -15.96 -15.89 -12.11
CA PHE A 325 -15.73 -15.01 -13.25
C PHE A 325 -17.05 -14.61 -13.91
N VAL A 326 -17.09 -13.38 -14.43
CA VAL A 326 -18.25 -12.79 -15.11
C VAL A 326 -17.87 -12.29 -16.50
N PRO A 327 -18.77 -12.41 -17.50
CA PRO A 327 -20.01 -13.21 -17.47
C PRO A 327 -19.73 -14.71 -17.35
N GLU A 328 -20.73 -15.51 -16.96
CA GLU A 328 -20.56 -16.93 -16.58
C GLU A 328 -20.01 -17.80 -17.72
N ARG A 329 -20.41 -17.53 -18.96
CA ARG A 329 -20.00 -18.29 -20.14
C ARG A 329 -18.57 -17.96 -20.56
N GLU A 330 -18.27 -16.69 -20.81
CA GLU A 330 -16.98 -16.26 -21.34
C GLU A 330 -15.91 -16.05 -20.26
N LYS A 331 -16.31 -15.90 -18.99
CA LYS A 331 -15.44 -15.80 -17.80
C LYS A 331 -14.34 -14.73 -17.92
N PHE A 332 -14.68 -13.57 -18.49
CA PHE A 332 -13.70 -12.51 -18.77
C PHE A 332 -13.05 -11.93 -17.51
N PHE A 333 -13.85 -11.58 -16.50
CA PHE A 333 -13.37 -10.81 -15.34
C PHE A 333 -13.67 -11.52 -14.03
N SER A 334 -12.72 -11.49 -13.09
CA SER A 334 -12.94 -11.99 -11.72
C SER A 334 -13.83 -11.03 -10.94
N SER A 335 -14.91 -11.57 -10.36
CA SER A 335 -15.87 -10.82 -9.52
C SER A 335 -15.22 -10.23 -8.25
N THR A 336 -14.19 -10.88 -7.72
CA THR A 336 -13.49 -10.46 -6.48
C THR A 336 -12.05 -10.06 -6.72
N GLY A 337 -11.64 -9.87 -7.99
CA GLY A 337 -10.23 -9.68 -8.36
C GLY A 337 -9.34 -10.77 -7.74
N CYS A 338 -8.26 -10.35 -7.07
CA CYS A 338 -7.33 -11.26 -6.39
C CYS A 338 -7.63 -11.44 -4.89
N LYS A 339 -8.71 -10.85 -4.35
CA LYS A 339 -9.00 -10.84 -2.91
C LYS A 339 -9.14 -12.24 -2.30
N ARG A 340 -9.68 -13.20 -3.06
CA ARG A 340 -9.94 -14.58 -2.60
C ARG A 340 -8.88 -15.59 -3.02
N VAL A 341 -7.78 -15.14 -3.64
CA VAL A 341 -6.74 -16.05 -4.17
C VAL A 341 -6.13 -16.89 -3.06
N ALA A 342 -5.71 -16.27 -1.96
CA ALA A 342 -5.11 -16.97 -0.82
C ALA A 342 -6.01 -18.11 -0.31
N ASP A 343 -7.27 -17.81 0.00
CA ASP A 343 -8.25 -18.79 0.48
C ASP A 343 -8.42 -19.97 -0.49
N LYS A 344 -8.45 -19.70 -1.81
CA LYS A 344 -8.66 -20.73 -2.83
C LYS A 344 -7.43 -21.58 -3.08
N VAL A 345 -6.23 -21.00 -2.98
CA VAL A 345 -4.97 -21.75 -3.04
C VAL A 345 -4.90 -22.72 -1.86
N GLN A 346 -5.08 -22.22 -0.64
CA GLN A 346 -5.04 -23.06 0.57
C GLN A 346 -6.08 -24.18 0.52
N LEU A 347 -7.31 -23.86 0.09
CA LEU A 347 -8.35 -24.88 -0.08
C LEU A 347 -7.97 -25.94 -1.10
N GLN A 348 -7.39 -25.57 -2.24
CA GLN A 348 -6.98 -26.55 -3.25
C GLN A 348 -5.82 -27.43 -2.75
N MET A 349 -4.86 -26.85 -2.01
CA MET A 349 -3.77 -27.61 -1.39
C MET A 349 -4.31 -28.68 -0.44
N SER A 350 -5.22 -28.32 0.45
CA SER A 350 -5.83 -29.28 1.38
C SER A 350 -6.56 -30.42 0.65
N ILE A 351 -7.23 -30.12 -0.47
CA ILE A 351 -7.90 -31.14 -1.29
C ILE A 351 -6.89 -32.10 -1.92
N ASP A 352 -5.80 -31.58 -2.48
CA ASP A 352 -4.76 -32.39 -3.12
C ASP A 352 -4.08 -33.32 -2.10
N GLU A 353 -3.78 -32.81 -0.90
CA GLU A 353 -3.24 -33.60 0.21
C GLU A 353 -4.18 -34.73 0.66
N MET A 354 -5.49 -34.46 0.74
CA MET A 354 -6.48 -35.48 1.10
C MET A 354 -6.56 -36.57 0.03
N SER A 355 -6.61 -36.18 -1.24
CA SER A 355 -6.60 -37.11 -2.39
C SER A 355 -5.37 -38.02 -2.36
N ASP A 356 -4.19 -37.48 -2.06
CA ASP A 356 -2.96 -38.26 -2.03
C ASP A 356 -2.88 -39.21 -0.83
N LYS A 357 -3.39 -38.81 0.34
CA LYS A 357 -3.55 -39.70 1.50
C LYS A 357 -4.48 -40.86 1.18
N ASP A 358 -5.61 -40.61 0.52
CA ASP A 358 -6.57 -41.65 0.14
C ASP A 358 -5.98 -42.62 -0.89
N LYS A 359 -5.24 -42.12 -1.88
CA LYS A 359 -4.51 -42.98 -2.85
C LYS A 359 -3.48 -43.87 -2.16
N ARG A 360 -2.75 -43.34 -1.17
CA ARG A 360 -1.77 -44.12 -0.39
C ARG A 360 -2.44 -45.20 0.46
N ARG A 361 -3.58 -44.89 1.10
CA ARG A 361 -4.37 -45.87 1.86
C ARG A 361 -4.81 -47.03 0.97
N ARG A 362 -5.43 -46.73 -0.18
CA ARG A 362 -5.86 -47.77 -1.13
C ARG A 362 -4.72 -48.62 -1.67
N ARG A 363 -3.51 -48.06 -1.82
CA ARG A 363 -2.32 -48.82 -2.24
C ARG A 363 -1.80 -49.74 -1.15
N ASN A 364 -1.98 -49.38 0.13
CA ASN A 364 -1.55 -50.21 1.26
C ASN A 364 -2.57 -51.29 1.64
N GLU A 365 -3.80 -51.21 1.11
CA GLU A 365 -4.88 -52.19 1.28
C GLU A 365 -4.90 -53.26 0.17
N LEU A 366 -4.10 -53.08 -0.89
CA LEU A 366 -3.84 -54.03 -1.98
C LEU A 366 -2.47 -54.69 -1.77
#